data_AF-A0A8S4GGM3-F1
#
_entry.id   AF-A0A8S4GGM3-F1
#
_cell.length_a   1.000
_cell.length_b   1.000
_cell.length_c   1.000
_cell.angle_alpha   90.00
_cell.angle_beta   90.00
_cell.angle_gamma   90.00
#
_symmetry.space_group_name_H-M   'P 1'
#
loop_
_entity.id
_entity.type
_entity.pdbx_description
1 polymer ?
#
loop_
_entity_poly.entity_id
_entity_poly.type
_entity_poly.pdbx_seq_one_letter_code
_entity_poly.pdbx_strand_id
1 'polypeptide(L)'
;MSHLLKVLINPNPEKKNFVQMLLAPIWGRFVASQQRECEGWLRKYGLRYDDMLDPDCDVDVAEALKRLPDEELQARNQRLKRALVLNLHKEYLDEDTQKLQTPFAKGPGDDAHYLLPLLARVQAENRLRAELGSIKPYARSLP
;
A
#
# COMPACT_ATOMS: atom_id res chain seq x y z
N MET A 1 2.39 -30.21 0.96
CA MET A 1 1.66 -29.04 0.39
C MET A 1 2.19 -27.67 0.83
N SER A 2 3.44 -27.55 1.33
CA SER A 2 3.99 -26.28 1.88
C SER A 2 4.85 -25.47 0.90
N HIS A 3 5.31 -26.06 -0.21
CA HIS A 3 6.22 -25.38 -1.16
C HIS A 3 5.51 -24.64 -2.29
N LEU A 4 4.43 -25.19 -2.84
CA LEU A 4 3.68 -24.57 -3.95
C LEU A 4 2.97 -23.28 -3.54
N LEU A 5 2.43 -23.22 -2.32
CA LEU A 5 1.84 -22.00 -1.76
C LEU A 5 2.89 -20.91 -1.52
N LYS A 6 4.12 -21.28 -1.10
CA LYS A 6 5.22 -20.32 -0.91
C LYS A 6 5.69 -19.68 -2.23
N VAL A 7 5.69 -20.45 -3.33
CA VAL A 7 6.05 -19.95 -4.67
C VAL A 7 4.97 -19.04 -5.28
N LEU A 8 3.70 -19.25 -4.92
CA LEU A 8 2.59 -18.39 -5.34
C LEU A 8 2.51 -17.08 -4.56
N ILE A 9 2.93 -17.08 -3.29
CA ILE A 9 2.83 -15.93 -2.39
C ILE A 9 4.11 -15.08 -2.37
N ASN A 10 5.28 -15.66 -2.71
CA ASN A 10 6.55 -14.93 -2.75
C ASN A 10 7.17 -14.96 -4.16
N PRO A 11 6.85 -13.99 -5.03
CA PRO A 11 7.36 -13.97 -6.39
C PRO A 11 8.82 -13.53 -6.39
N ASN A 12 9.73 -14.45 -6.75
CA ASN A 12 11.02 -14.03 -7.29
C ASN A 12 10.73 -13.32 -8.64
N PRO A 13 11.03 -12.03 -8.78
CA PRO A 13 10.59 -11.23 -9.95
C PRO A 13 11.20 -11.69 -11.28
N GLU A 14 12.25 -12.51 -11.26
CA GLU A 14 13.07 -12.78 -12.45
C GLU A 14 12.69 -14.04 -13.26
N LYS A 15 11.84 -14.95 -12.75
CA LYS A 15 11.51 -16.21 -13.46
C LYS A 15 10.02 -16.52 -13.43
N LYS A 16 9.27 -15.89 -14.34
CA LYS A 16 7.86 -16.24 -14.58
C LYS A 16 7.78 -17.59 -15.31
N ASN A 17 7.35 -18.63 -14.61
CA ASN A 17 7.14 -19.95 -15.22
C ASN A 17 5.91 -19.93 -16.15
N PHE A 18 5.84 -20.82 -17.15
CA PHE A 18 4.72 -20.89 -18.11
C PHE A 18 3.33 -20.97 -17.44
N VAL A 19 3.23 -21.71 -16.33
CA VAL A 19 2.00 -21.78 -15.50
C VAL A 19 1.65 -20.42 -14.89
N GLN A 20 2.63 -19.66 -14.42
CA GLN A 20 2.41 -18.31 -13.88
C GLN A 20 1.99 -17.35 -15.00
N MET A 21 2.50 -17.50 -16.23
CA MET A 21 2.09 -16.70 -17.38
C MET A 21 0.61 -16.92 -17.74
N LEU A 22 0.14 -18.17 -17.68
CA LEU A 22 -1.27 -18.53 -17.92
C LEU A 22 -2.21 -18.06 -16.80
N LEU A 23 -1.77 -18.13 -15.54
CA LEU A 23 -2.60 -17.74 -14.39
C LEU A 23 -2.52 -16.24 -14.06
N ALA A 24 -1.48 -15.54 -14.49
CA ALA A 24 -1.28 -14.10 -14.27
C ALA A 24 -2.49 -13.23 -14.65
N PRO A 25 -3.12 -13.38 -15.84
CA PRO A 25 -4.27 -12.55 -16.20
C PRO A 25 -5.51 -12.83 -15.33
N ILE A 26 -5.69 -14.08 -14.87
CA ILE A 26 -6.80 -14.47 -13.98
C ILE A 26 -6.56 -13.86 -12.59
N TRP A 27 -5.34 -13.99 -12.07
CA TRP A 27 -4.95 -13.43 -10.79
C TRP A 27 -5.03 -11.89 -10.80
N GLY A 28 -4.56 -11.23 -11.86
CA GLY A 28 -4.65 -9.79 -11.99
C GLY A 28 -6.08 -9.26 -11.95
N ARG A 29 -7.04 -9.96 -12.58
CA ARG A 29 -8.47 -9.62 -12.51
C ARG A 29 -9.02 -9.81 -11.10
N PHE A 30 -8.64 -10.88 -10.41
CA PHE A 30 -9.06 -11.14 -9.04
C PHE A 30 -8.54 -10.08 -8.07
N VAL A 31 -7.26 -9.74 -8.15
CA VAL A 31 -6.63 -8.69 -7.34
C VAL A 31 -7.29 -7.33 -7.61
N ALA A 32 -7.55 -6.99 -8.87
CA ALA A 32 -8.26 -5.75 -9.21
C ALA A 32 -9.69 -5.70 -8.64
N SER A 33 -10.40 -6.83 -8.60
CA SER A 33 -11.73 -6.90 -7.98
C SER A 33 -11.67 -6.66 -6.48
N GLN A 34 -10.77 -7.38 -5.79
CA GLN A 34 -10.54 -7.24 -4.36
C GLN A 34 -10.16 -5.81 -3.98
N GLN A 35 -9.25 -5.20 -4.76
CA GLN A 35 -8.83 -3.83 -4.52
C GLN A 35 -10.00 -2.84 -4.64
N ARG A 36 -10.87 -2.99 -5.65
CA ARG A 36 -12.07 -2.15 -5.78
C ARG A 36 -13.04 -2.30 -4.62
N GLU A 37 -13.22 -3.51 -4.11
CA GLU A 37 -14.07 -3.75 -2.95
C GLU A 37 -13.48 -3.08 -1.70
N CYS A 38 -12.18 -3.25 -1.44
CA CYS A 38 -11.48 -2.57 -0.34
C CYS A 38 -11.56 -1.04 -0.47
N GLU A 39 -11.35 -0.49 -1.66
CA GLU A 39 -11.49 0.95 -1.94
C GLU A 39 -12.90 1.45 -1.65
N GLY A 40 -13.93 0.68 -2.03
CA GLY A 40 -15.32 0.98 -1.71
C GLY A 40 -15.57 1.10 -0.21
N TRP A 41 -14.97 0.23 0.60
CA TRP A 41 -15.06 0.29 2.07
C TRP A 41 -14.26 1.44 2.67
N LEU A 42 -13.01 1.64 2.20
CA LEU A 42 -12.14 2.73 2.64
C LEU A 42 -12.74 4.10 2.38
N ARG A 43 -13.43 4.26 1.24
CA ARG A 43 -14.11 5.49 0.86
C ARG A 43 -15.17 5.92 1.86
N LYS A 44 -15.90 4.98 2.48
CA LYS A 44 -16.91 5.28 3.50
C LYS A 44 -16.31 5.97 4.74
N TYR A 45 -15.08 5.60 5.10
CA TYR A 45 -14.32 6.22 6.20
C TYR A 45 -13.44 7.38 5.74
N GLY A 46 -13.36 7.58 4.43
CA GLY A 46 -12.62 8.65 3.84
C GLY A 46 -11.11 8.46 3.85
N LEU A 47 -10.68 7.20 3.71
CA LEU A 47 -9.30 6.75 3.68
C LEU A 47 -8.87 6.40 2.25
N ARG A 48 -7.56 6.50 1.97
CA ARG A 48 -6.94 5.99 0.75
C ARG A 48 -6.33 4.61 0.99
N TYR A 49 -6.07 3.87 -0.09
CA TYR A 49 -5.41 2.57 0.00
C TYR A 49 -4.06 2.65 0.72
N ASP A 50 -3.24 3.63 0.36
CA ASP A 50 -1.92 3.89 0.96
C ASP A 50 -1.96 4.24 2.45
N ASP A 51 -3.11 4.69 2.96
CA ASP A 51 -3.28 4.99 4.40
C ASP A 51 -3.34 3.69 5.23
N MET A 52 -3.61 2.52 4.60
CA MET A 52 -3.58 1.21 5.27
C MET A 52 -2.15 0.70 5.54
N LEU A 53 -1.13 1.28 4.93
CA LEU A 53 0.25 0.85 5.11
C LEU A 53 0.77 1.31 6.47
N ASP A 54 0.98 0.35 7.37
CA ASP A 54 1.36 0.57 8.76
C ASP A 54 2.89 0.63 8.93
N PRO A 55 3.44 1.76 9.43
CA PRO A 55 4.87 1.90 9.70
C PRO A 55 5.43 0.95 10.77
N ASP A 56 4.60 0.44 11.69
CA ASP A 56 5.05 -0.49 12.73
C ASP A 56 5.10 -1.93 12.22
N CYS A 57 4.33 -2.24 11.17
CA CYS A 57 4.38 -3.54 10.50
C CYS A 57 5.58 -3.64 9.55
N ASP A 58 5.88 -2.58 8.79
CA ASP A 58 6.98 -2.53 7.82
C ASP A 58 7.88 -1.30 8.03
N VAL A 59 9.15 -1.55 8.35
CA VAL A 59 10.15 -0.50 8.55
C VAL A 59 10.45 0.31 7.28
N ASP A 60 10.27 -0.28 6.10
CA ASP A 60 10.48 0.41 4.83
C ASP A 60 9.33 1.42 4.57
N VAL A 61 8.13 1.15 5.09
CA VAL A 61 6.99 2.10 5.09
C VAL A 61 7.28 3.28 6.02
N ALA A 62 7.84 3.02 7.20
CA ALA A 62 8.24 4.08 8.14
C ALA A 62 9.29 5.02 7.51
N GLU A 63 10.25 4.46 6.77
CA GLU A 63 11.23 5.26 6.02
C GLU A 63 10.59 6.04 4.87
N ALA A 64 9.69 5.42 4.10
CA ALA A 64 9.00 6.08 3.01
C ALA A 64 8.17 7.28 3.49
N LEU A 65 7.51 7.16 4.65
CA LEU A 65 6.75 8.25 5.27
C LEU A 65 7.62 9.42 5.72
N LYS A 66 8.86 9.18 6.17
CA LYS A 66 9.80 10.24 6.54
C LYS A 66 10.29 11.07 5.35
N ARG A 67 10.22 10.51 4.13
CA ARG A 67 10.64 11.16 2.88
C ARG A 67 9.51 11.94 2.20
N LEU A 68 8.28 11.74 2.66
CA LEU A 68 7.09 12.39 2.12
C LEU A 68 7.11 13.90 2.45
N PRO A 69 6.61 14.79 1.56
CA PRO A 69 6.44 16.19 1.93
C PRO A 69 5.48 16.34 3.11
N ASP A 70 5.75 17.33 3.96
CA ASP A 70 5.00 17.56 5.20
C ASP A 70 3.50 17.77 4.95
N GLU A 71 3.13 18.43 3.85
CA GLU A 71 1.73 18.67 3.48
C GLU A 71 0.95 17.37 3.25
N GLU A 72 1.55 16.41 2.53
CA GLU A 72 0.91 15.12 2.28
C GLU A 72 0.86 14.26 3.55
N LEU A 73 1.90 14.34 4.39
CA LEU A 73 1.93 13.66 5.68
C LEU A 73 0.84 14.19 6.62
N GLN A 74 0.67 15.52 6.68
CA GLN A 74 -0.41 16.15 7.44
C GLN A 74 -1.79 15.77 6.89
N ALA A 75 -1.96 15.76 5.57
CA ALA A 75 -3.20 15.32 4.92
C ALA A 75 -3.52 13.85 5.24
N ARG A 76 -2.53 12.95 5.23
CA ARG A 76 -2.66 11.55 5.68
C ARG A 76 -3.13 11.49 7.12
N ASN A 77 -2.46 12.21 8.01
CA ASN A 77 -2.80 12.21 9.44
C ASN A 77 -4.22 12.74 9.69
N GLN A 78 -4.67 13.74 8.94
CA GLN A 78 -6.04 14.24 9.03
C GLN A 78 -7.06 13.17 8.60
N ARG A 79 -6.80 12.42 7.52
CA ARG A 79 -7.67 11.32 7.07
C ARG A 79 -7.77 10.22 8.14
N LEU A 80 -6.63 9.79 8.69
CA LEU A 80 -6.59 8.77 9.74
C LEU A 80 -7.33 9.19 11.00
N LYS A 81 -7.13 10.43 11.48
CA LYS A 81 -7.86 10.98 12.64
C LYS A 81 -9.36 11.00 12.40
N ARG A 82 -9.80 11.45 11.22
CA ARG A 82 -11.23 11.45 10.86
C ARG A 82 -11.80 10.04 10.82
N ALA A 83 -11.11 9.11 10.19
CA ALA A 83 -11.55 7.72 10.10
C ALA A 83 -11.65 7.05 11.48
N LEU A 84 -10.72 7.36 12.39
CA LEU A 84 -10.77 6.91 13.78
C LEU A 84 -12.02 7.44 14.49
N VAL A 85 -12.32 8.74 14.35
CA VAL A 85 -13.53 9.35 14.92
C VAL A 85 -14.80 8.69 14.36
N LEU A 86 -14.91 8.56 13.04
CA LEU A 86 -16.05 7.89 12.39
C LEU A 86 -16.21 6.43 12.87
N ASN A 87 -15.11 5.68 12.98
CA ASN A 87 -15.14 4.31 13.48
C ASN A 87 -15.54 4.23 14.96
N LEU A 88 -15.15 5.20 15.78
CA LEU A 88 -15.58 5.28 17.18
C LEU A 88 -17.09 5.50 17.28
N HIS A 89 -17.62 6.40 16.46
CA HIS A 89 -19.06 6.70 16.39
C HIS A 89 -19.88 5.65 15.64
N LYS A 90 -19.23 4.71 14.93
CA LYS A 90 -19.88 3.73 14.05
C LYS A 90 -20.71 4.39 12.95
N GLU A 91 -20.23 5.54 12.48
CA GLU A 91 -20.84 6.35 11.43
C GLU A 91 -19.96 6.34 10.17
N TYR A 92 -20.57 6.68 9.04
CA TYR A 92 -19.88 6.82 7.76
C TYR A 92 -19.94 8.27 7.28
N LEU A 93 -19.02 8.62 6.40
CA LEU A 93 -19.02 9.92 5.76
C LEU A 93 -20.20 10.04 4.78
N ASP A 94 -20.82 11.22 4.68
CA ASP A 94 -21.90 11.44 3.71
C ASP A 94 -21.45 11.23 2.27
N GLU A 95 -22.34 10.75 1.40
CA GLU A 95 -22.00 10.43 0.00
C GLU A 95 -21.44 11.62 -0.77
N ASP A 96 -21.92 12.83 -0.52
CA ASP A 96 -21.41 14.04 -1.19
C ASP A 96 -19.99 14.38 -0.72
N THR A 97 -19.72 14.24 0.57
CA THR A 97 -18.36 14.41 1.11
C THR A 97 -17.43 13.31 0.60
N GLN A 98 -17.91 12.08 0.41
CA GLN A 98 -17.15 11.00 -0.24
C GLN A 98 -16.83 11.28 -1.72
N LYS A 99 -17.63 12.09 -2.42
CA LYS A 99 -17.35 12.54 -3.80
C LYS A 99 -16.31 13.65 -3.84
N LEU A 100 -16.31 14.53 -2.82
CA LEU A 100 -15.38 15.66 -2.69
C LEU A 100 -13.97 15.24 -2.25
N GLN A 101 -13.82 14.10 -1.59
CA GLN A 101 -12.50 13.58 -1.29
C GLN A 101 -11.71 13.38 -2.57
N THR A 102 -10.43 13.79 -2.52
CA THR A 102 -9.48 13.70 -3.62
C THR A 102 -9.73 12.41 -4.40
N PRO A 103 -10.03 12.50 -5.70
CA PRO A 103 -10.43 11.32 -6.44
C PRO A 103 -9.38 10.23 -6.22
N PHE A 104 -9.81 9.06 -5.75
CA PHE A 104 -9.07 7.82 -6.03
C PHE A 104 -8.84 7.89 -7.54
N ALA A 105 -7.60 8.12 -7.97
CA ALA A 105 -7.35 8.40 -9.38
C ALA A 105 -7.94 7.23 -10.14
N LYS A 106 -9.06 7.48 -10.85
CA LYS A 106 -9.88 6.44 -11.48
C LYS A 106 -9.20 5.85 -12.73
N GLY A 107 -7.92 6.13 -12.91
CA GLY A 107 -7.12 5.76 -14.06
C GLY A 107 -5.77 5.18 -13.64
N PRO A 108 -5.14 4.41 -14.55
CA PRO A 108 -3.75 3.97 -14.37
C PRO A 108 -2.84 5.20 -14.53
N GLY A 109 -2.53 5.87 -13.43
CA GLY A 109 -1.68 7.05 -13.40
C GLY A 109 -1.05 7.28 -12.03
N ASP A 110 0.02 8.08 -12.02
CA ASP A 110 0.91 8.28 -10.86
C ASP A 110 0.24 8.96 -9.65
N ASP A 111 -0.92 9.60 -9.85
CA ASP A 111 -1.64 10.35 -8.81
C ASP A 111 -2.51 9.46 -7.89
N ALA A 112 -2.60 8.15 -8.17
CA ALA A 112 -3.42 7.21 -7.39
C ALA A 112 -2.82 6.91 -6.01
N HIS A 113 -1.49 6.85 -5.94
CA HIS A 113 -0.74 6.37 -4.80
C HIS A 113 0.37 7.35 -4.44
N TYR A 114 0.26 7.96 -3.26
CA TYR A 114 1.25 8.95 -2.79
C TYR A 114 2.43 8.28 -2.07
N LEU A 115 2.23 7.08 -1.53
CA LEU A 115 3.24 6.37 -0.73
C LEU A 115 3.87 5.19 -1.48
N LEU A 116 3.10 4.43 -2.26
CA LEU A 116 3.61 3.23 -2.95
C LEU A 116 4.81 3.50 -3.88
N PRO A 117 4.84 4.59 -4.69
CA PRO A 117 5.99 4.89 -5.53
C PRO A 117 7.27 5.14 -4.69
N LEU A 118 7.14 5.86 -3.57
CA LEU A 118 8.26 6.11 -2.65
C LEU A 118 8.69 4.82 -1.95
N LEU A 119 7.75 3.99 -1.51
CA LEU A 119 8.05 2.69 -0.91
C LEU A 119 8.81 1.78 -1.88
N ALA A 120 8.37 1.71 -3.15
CA ALA A 120 9.04 0.93 -4.18
C ALA A 120 10.48 1.40 -4.40
N ARG A 121 10.72 2.72 -4.37
CA ARG A 121 12.05 3.31 -4.42
C ARG A 121 12.91 2.92 -3.22
N VAL A 122 12.38 3.04 -1.99
CA VAL A 122 13.09 2.64 -0.76
C VAL A 122 13.48 1.15 -0.81
N GLN A 123 12.55 0.29 -1.21
CA GLN A 123 12.81 -1.15 -1.34
C GLN A 123 13.85 -1.45 -2.42
N ALA A 124 13.85 -0.73 -3.54
CA ALA A 124 14.88 -0.86 -4.57
C ALA A 124 16.27 -0.47 -4.04
N GLU A 125 16.37 0.67 -3.35
CA GLU A 125 17.63 1.09 -2.72
C GLU A 125 18.12 0.05 -1.69
N ASN A 126 17.22 -0.54 -0.91
CA ASN A 126 17.55 -1.59 0.04
C ASN A 126 18.02 -2.88 -0.62
N ARG A 127 17.41 -3.28 -1.75
CA ARG A 127 17.87 -4.42 -2.55
C ARG A 127 19.28 -4.18 -3.08
N LEU A 128 19.54 -3.01 -3.64
CA LEU A 128 20.88 -2.62 -4.12
C LEU A 128 21.90 -2.64 -2.99
N ARG A 129 21.56 -2.13 -1.80
CA ARG A 129 22.44 -2.21 -0.62
C ARG A 129 22.76 -3.64 -0.22
N ALA A 130 21.75 -4.52 -0.21
CA ALA A 130 21.93 -5.93 0.11
C ALA A 130 22.82 -6.65 -0.92
N GLU A 131 22.65 -6.37 -2.21
CA GLU A 131 23.51 -6.88 -3.29
C GLU A 131 24.98 -6.44 -3.13
N LEU A 132 25.19 -5.21 -2.66
CA LEU A 132 26.52 -4.67 -2.34
C LEU A 132 27.09 -5.17 -0.99
N GLY A 133 26.33 -5.99 -0.24
CA GLY A 133 26.74 -6.49 1.08
C GLY A 133 26.62 -5.47 2.22
N SER A 134 25.92 -4.36 2.02
CA SER A 134 25.66 -3.34 3.05
C SER A 134 24.39 -3.66 3.86
N ILE A 135 24.38 -3.21 5.13
CA ILE A 135 23.20 -3.29 5.99
C ILE A 135 22.19 -2.16 5.71
N LYS A 136 20.92 -2.36 6.11
CA LYS A 136 19.91 -1.29 6.10
C LYS A 136 20.25 -0.22 7.14
N PRO A 137 19.97 1.07 6.87
CA PRO A 137 20.27 2.16 7.81
C PRO A 137 19.30 2.24 9.00
N TYR A 138 18.20 1.49 8.97
CA TYR A 138 17.19 1.42 10.03
C TYR A 138 16.82 -0.05 10.29
N ALA A 139 16.38 -0.33 11.52
CA ALA A 139 15.94 -1.65 11.95
C ALA A 139 14.77 -1.52 12.93
N ARG A 140 13.94 -2.56 13.00
CA ARG A 140 12.87 -2.67 14.00
C ARG A 140 13.50 -2.90 15.38
N SER A 141 13.05 -2.18 16.40
CA SER A 141 13.44 -2.45 17.77
C SER A 141 12.85 -3.78 18.24
N LEU A 142 13.63 -4.57 18.99
CA LEU A 142 13.13 -5.77 19.66
C LEU A 142 12.27 -5.34 20.86
N PRO A 143 11.03 -5.85 20.98
CA PRO A 143 10.16 -5.55 22.12
C PRO A 143 10.66 -6.16 23.43
#